data_AF-A0A932MEP9-F1
#
_entry.id   AF-A0A932MEP9-F1
#
_cell.length_a   1.000
_cell.length_b   1.000
_cell.length_c   1.000
_cell.angle_alpha   90.00
_cell.angle_beta   90.00
_cell.angle_gamma   90.00
#
_symmetry.space_group_name_H-M   'P 1'
#
loop_
_entity.id
_entity.type
_entity.pdbx_description
1 polymer ?
#
loop_
_entity_poly.entity_id
_entity_poly.type
_entity_poly.pdbx_seq_one_letter_code
_entity_poly.pdbx_strand_id
1 'polypeptide(L)' 'MTASPPVTQESEVRKIACGNRTYVIRRFADGIFAVYDEAGKLLAGWPLTAVWPNQPITAQTDEDWCALIRRIYGH' A
#
# COMPACT_ATOMS: atom_id res chain seq x y z
N MET A 1 -8.77 -0.16 -33.24
CA MET A 1 -7.53 -0.36 -32.44
C MET A 1 -7.93 -0.26 -30.98
N THR A 2 -7.84 -1.35 -30.24
CA THR A 2 -8.16 -1.40 -28.81
C THR A 2 -7.05 -0.68 -28.05
N ALA A 3 -7.37 0.48 -27.48
CA ALA A 3 -6.44 1.22 -26.65
C ALA A 3 -6.26 0.47 -25.31
N SER A 4 -5.23 -0.37 -25.22
CA SER A 4 -4.73 -0.79 -23.92
C SER A 4 -4.27 0.48 -23.19
N PRO A 5 -4.76 0.76 -21.96
CA PRO A 5 -4.27 1.90 -21.21
C PRO A 5 -2.76 1.75 -21.04
N PRO A 6 -1.99 2.86 -21.08
CA PRO A 6 -0.55 2.81 -20.93
C PRO A 6 -0.25 2.08 -19.62
N VAL A 7 0.60 1.06 -19.70
CA VAL A 7 1.18 0.38 -18.55
C VAL A 7 1.97 1.44 -17.80
N THR A 8 1.28 2.14 -16.91
CA THR A 8 1.84 3.14 -16.03
C THR A 8 2.62 2.34 -15.02
N GLN A 9 3.92 2.15 -15.30
CA GLN A 9 4.99 1.81 -14.37
C GLN A 9 4.50 0.87 -13.25
N GLU A 10 4.52 -0.44 -13.52
CA GLU A 10 3.97 -1.56 -12.71
C GLU A 10 4.02 -1.27 -11.21
N SER A 11 3.00 -0.56 -10.74
CA SER A 11 2.83 -0.26 -9.35
C SER A 11 2.05 -1.42 -8.79
N GLU A 12 2.69 -2.27 -8.01
CA GLU A 12 1.99 -3.35 -7.32
C GLU A 12 0.93 -2.69 -6.40
N VAL A 13 -0.33 -3.06 -6.56
CA VAL A 13 -1.42 -2.55 -5.70
C VAL A 13 -2.07 -3.70 -4.99
N ARG A 14 -2.14 -3.61 -3.66
CA ARG A 14 -2.85 -4.56 -2.81
C ARG A 14 -3.86 -3.84 -1.95
N LYS A 15 -5.11 -4.31 -2.00
CA LYS A 15 -6.16 -3.89 -1.07
C LYS A 15 -6.22 -4.89 0.07
N ILE A 16 -6.26 -4.39 1.30
CA ILE A 16 -6.36 -5.19 2.51
C ILE A 16 -7.52 -4.67 3.37
N ALA A 17 -8.20 -5.58 4.05
CA ALA A 17 -9.26 -5.25 4.98
C ALA A 17 -8.77 -5.43 6.41
N CYS A 18 -8.73 -4.33 7.17
CA CYS A 18 -8.30 -4.30 8.57
C CYS A 18 -9.50 -4.05 9.49
N GLY A 19 -10.28 -5.10 9.73
CA GLY A 19 -11.54 -5.00 10.47
C GLY A 19 -12.53 -4.13 9.70
N ASN A 20 -12.89 -2.97 10.25
CA ASN A 20 -13.88 -2.05 9.65
C ASN A 20 -13.26 -0.96 8.75
N ARG A 21 -11.98 -1.10 8.38
CA ARG A 21 -11.27 -0.17 7.48
C ARG A 21 -10.60 -0.93 6.36
N THR A 22 -10.67 -0.40 5.15
CA THR A 22 -9.95 -0.93 4.00
C THR A 22 -8.79 -0.01 3.67
N TYR A 23 -7.61 -0.58 3.48
CA TYR A 23 -6.42 0.14 3.08
C TYR A 23 -5.94 -0.33 1.72
N VAL A 24 -5.41 0.61 0.94
CA VAL A 24 -4.86 0.37 -0.39
C VAL A 24 -3.35 0.63 -0.31
N ILE A 25 -2.57 -0.44 -0.33
CA ILE A 25 -1.12 -0.38 -0.38
C ILE A 25 -0.71 -0.33 -1.85
N ARG A 26 0.12 0.65 -2.20
CA ARG A 26 0.77 0.77 -3.50
C ARG A 26 2.27 0.73 -3.29
N ARG A 27 2.95 -0.10 -4.08
CA ARG A 27 4.41 -0.10 -4.20
C ARG A 27 4.77 0.35 -5.60
N PHE A 28 5.68 1.30 -5.71
CA PHE A 28 6.21 1.77 -6.98
C PHE A 28 7.55 1.08 -7.27
N ALA A 29 7.94 1.04 -8.55
CA ALA A 29 9.17 0.38 -9.00
C ALA A 29 10.44 0.88 -8.30
N ASP A 30 10.45 2.12 -7.83
CA ASP A 30 11.53 2.74 -7.06
C ASP A 30 11.62 2.29 -5.58
N GLY A 31 10.82 1.31 -5.16
CA GLY A 31 10.78 0.83 -3.77
C GLY A 31 10.02 1.78 -2.83
N ILE A 32 9.32 2.77 -3.38
CA ILE A 32 8.42 3.67 -2.66
C ILE A 32 7.16 2.88 -2.29
N PHE A 33 6.73 3.02 -1.04
CA PHE A 33 5.45 2.49 -0.56
C PHE A 33 4.51 3.64 -0.25
N ALA A 34 3.24 3.49 -0.58
CA ALA A 34 2.19 4.42 -0.22
C ALA A 34 0.95 3.64 0.21
N VAL A 35 0.38 4.03 1.33
CA VAL A 35 -0.86 3.47 1.85
C VAL A 35 -1.91 4.54 1.85
N TYR A 36 -3.01 4.21 1.19
CA TYR A 36 -4.18 5.03 1.10
C TYR A 36 -5.31 4.39 1.90
N ASP A 37 -6.19 5.23 2.42
CA ASP A 37 -7.50 4.80 2.89
C ASP A 37 -8.41 4.40 1.70
N GLU A 38 -9.54 3.76 1.98
CA GLU A 38 -10.58 3.47 0.98
C GLU A 38 -11.01 4.73 0.22
N ALA A 39 -11.08 5.87 0.90
CA ALA A 39 -11.40 7.16 0.31
C ALA A 39 -10.29 7.75 -0.60
N GLY A 40 -9.14 7.07 -0.73
CA GLY A 40 -8.00 7.53 -1.52
C GLY A 40 -7.11 8.57 -0.81
N LYS A 41 -7.34 8.80 0.48
CA LYS A 41 -6.48 9.67 1.30
C LYS A 41 -5.16 8.97 1.60
N LEU A 42 -4.03 9.61 1.31
CA LEU A 42 -2.71 9.10 1.71
C LEU A 42 -2.61 9.10 3.24
N LEU A 43 -2.42 7.92 3.83
CA LEU A 43 -2.26 7.72 5.27
C LEU A 43 -0.78 7.63 5.65
N ALA A 44 0.00 6.90 4.87
CA ALA A 44 1.42 6.68 5.12
C ALA A 44 2.17 6.38 3.82
N GLY A 45 3.49 6.59 3.81
CA GLY A 45 4.36 6.11 2.73
C GLY A 45 5.84 6.11 3.10
N TRP A 46 6.63 5.27 2.44
CA TRP A 46 8.09 5.29 2.48
C TRP A 46 8.62 6.04 1.25
N PRO A 47 9.64 6.91 1.36
CA PRO A 47 10.43 7.21 2.57
C PRO A 47 9.86 8.34 3.45
N LEU A 48 8.68 8.85 3.15
CA LEU A 48 8.20 10.13 3.69
C LEU A 48 7.68 10.08 5.14
N THR A 49 7.00 9.01 5.55
CA THR A 49 6.25 8.98 6.82
C THR A 49 6.60 7.82 7.74
N ALA A 50 7.11 6.70 7.23
CA ALA A 50 7.41 5.52 8.04
C ALA A 50 8.30 4.52 7.31
N VAL A 51 9.06 3.69 8.03
CA VAL A 51 9.85 2.59 7.46
C VAL A 51 8.94 1.44 7.03
N TRP A 52 8.95 1.10 5.75
CA TRP A 52 8.21 -0.03 5.20
C TRP A 52 9.16 -1.20 4.92
N PRO A 53 8.73 -2.45 5.14
CA PRO A 53 9.55 -3.61 4.83
C PRO A 53 9.80 -3.69 3.33
N ASN A 54 11.05 -3.94 2.93
CA ASN A 54 11.43 -4.15 1.53
C ASN A 54 11.07 -5.57 1.04
N GLN A 55 9.86 -6.02 1.37
CA GLN A 55 9.31 -7.30 0.93
C GLN A 55 8.21 -7.04 -0.11
N PRO A 56 7.94 -7.99 -1.02
CA PRO A 56 6.87 -7.83 -1.99
C PRO A 56 5.51 -7.72 -1.27
N ILE A 57 4.55 -7.00 -1.87
CA ILE A 57 3.28 -6.74 -1.18
C ILE A 57 2.49 -8.02 -0.91
N THR A 58 2.81 -9.08 -1.65
CA THR A 58 2.26 -10.43 -1.55
C THR A 58 2.88 -11.28 -0.44
N ALA A 59 4.05 -10.93 0.10
CA ALA A 59 4.72 -11.74 1.12
C ALA A 59 4.03 -11.70 2.49
N GLN A 60 3.35 -10.60 2.82
CA GLN A 60 2.67 -10.42 4.09
C GLN A 60 1.19 -10.80 3.99
N THR A 61 0.62 -11.31 5.08
CA THR A 61 -0.83 -11.51 5.19
C THR A 61 -1.52 -10.17 5.42
N ASP A 62 -2.84 -10.13 5.24
CA ASP A 62 -3.61 -8.92 5.49
C ASP A 62 -3.50 -8.49 6.96
N GLU A 63 -3.48 -9.46 7.90
CA GLU A 63 -3.27 -9.19 9.34
C GLU A 63 -1.93 -8.54 9.65
N ASP A 64 -0.84 -9.01 9.01
CA ASP A 64 0.50 -8.43 9.21
C ASP A 64 0.54 -6.99 8.72
N TRP A 65 -0.05 -6.73 7.56
CA TRP A 65 -0.21 -5.37 7.05
C TRP A 65 -1.06 -4.49 7.97
N CYS A 66 -2.14 -5.02 8.52
CA CYS A 66 -2.96 -4.30 9.48
C CYS A 66 -2.19 -3.95 10.75
N ALA A 67 -1.39 -4.87 11.26
CA ALA A 67 -0.53 -4.64 12.41
C ALA A 67 0.53 -3.56 12.11
N LEU A 68 1.13 -3.59 10.92
CA LEU A 68 2.11 -2.62 10.46
C LEU A 68 1.52 -1.22 10.31
N ILE A 69 0.37 -1.10 9.65
CA ILE A 69 -0.35 0.18 9.50
C ILE A 69 -0.78 0.71 10.88
N ARG A 70 -1.29 -0.15 11.76
CA ARG A 70 -1.62 0.24 13.14
C ARG A 70 -0.38 0.66 13.93
N ARG A 71 0.78 0.05 13.74
CA ARG A 71 2.02 0.46 14.42
C ARG A 71 2.48 1.85 13.98
N ILE A 72 2.25 2.20 12.71
CA ILE A 72 2.64 3.49 12.13
C ILE A 72 1.64 4.59 12.46
N TYR A 73 0.33 4.29 12.42
CA TYR A 73 -0.75 5.27 12.49
C TYR A 73 -1.58 5.19 13.79
N GLY A 74 -1.56 4.06 14.49
CA GLY A 74 -2.42 3.76 15.64
C GLY A 74 -1.96 4.41 16.93
N HIS A 75 -1.84 5.74 16.90
CA HIS A 75 -1.74 6.58 18.09
C HIS A 75 -3.13 6.97 18.63
#